data_AF-A0A7L3XTI3-F1
#
_entry.id   AF-A0A7L3XTI3-F1
#
_cell.length_a   1.000
_cell.length_b   1.000
_cell.length_c   1.000
_cell.angle_alpha   90.00
_cell.angle_beta   90.00
_cell.angle_gamma   90.00
#
_symmetry.space_group_name_H-M   'P 1'
#
loop_
_entity.id
_entity.type
_entity.pdbx_description
1 polymer ?
#
loop_
_entity_poly.entity_id
_entity_poly.type
_entity_poly.pdbx_seq_one_letter_code
_entity_poly.pdbx_strand_id
1 'polypeptide(L)'
;LMETAKEMTRESLPIKCLEAVILGIYLTNGQPSVERFPISFKTHFSGNYFHHVVLGIYCNGRYGSLGMSRRSDLMDKPLTYRTLSDLIFEFEDSYKKYLHSVKKVKIGLYVPHEPHSFQPIEWKQLVLNVSKMMRTEVRKELEKFARDMRMKILKPSSAHSPMKERSRGKSLSPRRRQASPQRRACRRDKS
;
A
#
# COMPACT_ATOMS: atom_id res chain seq x y z
N LEU A 1 9.04 -7.94 -2.91
CA LEU A 1 9.11 -6.69 -2.12
C LEU A 1 10.44 -6.59 -1.37
N MET A 2 10.84 -7.59 -0.57
CA MET A 2 12.12 -7.55 0.14
C MET A 2 13.33 -7.54 -0.81
N GLU A 3 13.31 -8.32 -1.90
CA GLU A 3 14.38 -8.25 -2.92
C GLU A 3 14.47 -6.86 -3.57
N THR A 4 13.32 -6.26 -3.89
CA THR A 4 13.27 -4.89 -4.41
C THR A 4 13.85 -3.87 -3.43
N ALA A 5 13.59 -4.02 -2.12
CA ALA A 5 14.20 -3.16 -1.11
C ALA A 5 15.71 -3.32 -1.04
N LYS A 6 16.21 -4.57 -1.16
CA LYS A 6 17.64 -4.86 -1.24
C LYS A 6 18.27 -4.20 -2.48
N GLU A 7 17.61 -4.24 -3.64
CA GLU A 7 18.03 -3.51 -4.82
C GLU A 7 18.05 -2.00 -4.59
N MET A 8 17.03 -1.42 -3.94
CA MET A 8 17.03 0.02 -3.60
C MET A 8 18.28 0.42 -2.80
N THR A 9 18.72 -0.41 -1.84
CA THR A 9 19.95 -0.14 -1.07
C THR A 9 21.22 -0.25 -1.91
N ARG A 10 21.23 -1.12 -2.92
CA ARG A 10 22.39 -1.33 -3.80
C ARG A 10 22.51 -0.21 -4.83
N GLU A 11 21.40 0.15 -5.47
CA GLU A 11 21.39 1.14 -6.56
C GLU A 11 21.35 2.59 -6.04
N SER A 12 20.87 2.82 -4.81
CA SER A 12 20.88 4.14 -4.13
C SER A 12 20.24 5.28 -4.94
N LEU A 13 19.16 4.98 -5.67
CA LEU A 13 18.42 5.96 -6.45
C LEU A 13 17.35 6.70 -5.61
N PRO A 14 16.93 7.92 -6.02
CA PRO A 14 15.84 8.63 -5.35
C PRO A 14 14.54 7.83 -5.32
N ILE A 15 13.90 7.79 -4.15
CA ILE A 15 12.66 7.05 -3.90
C ILE A 15 11.47 7.96 -3.58
N LYS A 16 10.25 7.43 -3.73
CA LYS A 16 8.98 8.06 -3.33
C LYS A 16 8.35 7.36 -2.13
N CYS A 17 7.19 7.85 -1.70
CA CYS A 17 6.51 7.40 -0.48
C CYS A 17 6.29 5.88 -0.39
N LEU A 18 5.85 5.21 -1.47
CA LEU A 18 5.62 3.76 -1.43
C LEU A 18 6.93 2.97 -1.28
N GLU A 19 7.96 3.34 -2.04
CA GLU A 19 9.27 2.72 -1.98
C GLU A 19 9.90 2.89 -0.58
N ALA A 20 9.75 4.07 0.02
CA ALA A 20 10.20 4.33 1.39
C ALA A 20 9.48 3.48 2.43
N VAL A 21 8.20 3.15 2.24
CA VAL A 21 7.48 2.21 3.12
C VAL A 21 8.08 0.80 3.00
N ILE A 22 8.31 0.33 1.76
CA ILE A 22 8.90 -1.00 1.52
C ILE A 22 10.32 -1.09 2.08
N LEU A 23 11.13 -0.05 1.87
CA LEU A 23 12.48 0.05 2.41
C LEU A 23 12.47 0.13 3.95
N GLY A 24 11.56 0.92 4.52
CA GLY A 24 11.37 1.02 5.97
C GLY A 24 11.07 -0.33 6.60
N ILE A 25 10.18 -1.14 5.99
CA ILE A 25 9.91 -2.52 6.41
C ILE A 25 11.20 -3.35 6.36
N TYR A 26 11.92 -3.32 5.24
CA TYR A 26 13.16 -4.08 5.07
C TYR A 26 14.19 -3.78 6.16
N LEU A 27 14.45 -2.50 6.41
CA LEU A 27 15.46 -2.04 7.38
C LEU A 27 15.09 -2.31 8.85
N THR A 28 13.81 -2.57 9.12
CA THR A 28 13.29 -2.79 10.49
C THR A 28 12.90 -4.24 10.77
N ASN A 29 13.06 -5.16 9.82
CA ASN A 29 12.75 -6.59 10.02
C ASN A 29 13.52 -7.19 11.20
N GLY A 30 14.78 -6.79 11.40
CA GLY A 30 15.63 -7.28 12.49
C GLY A 30 15.30 -6.74 13.88
N GLN A 31 14.29 -5.87 14.04
CA GLN A 31 13.91 -5.29 15.32
C GLN A 31 12.51 -5.79 15.76
N PRO A 32 12.40 -6.94 16.45
CA PRO A 32 11.11 -7.56 16.79
C PRO A 32 10.25 -6.74 17.76
N SER A 33 10.82 -5.77 18.48
CA SER A 33 10.07 -4.84 19.33
C SER A 33 9.35 -3.74 18.55
N VAL A 34 9.61 -3.63 17.25
CA VAL A 34 9.12 -2.55 16.37
C VAL A 34 8.04 -3.11 15.46
N GLU A 35 6.79 -2.92 15.87
CA GLU A 35 5.64 -3.30 15.05
C GLU A 35 5.39 -2.25 13.96
N ARG A 36 5.09 -2.70 12.74
CA ARG A 36 5.09 -1.85 11.53
C ARG A 36 3.82 -2.06 10.74
N PHE A 37 3.16 -0.98 10.32
CA PHE A 37 1.89 -1.07 9.61
C PHE A 37 1.73 0.10 8.64
N PRO A 38 1.21 -0.10 7.42
CA PRO A 38 1.08 0.99 6.47
C PRO A 38 -0.09 1.90 6.84
N ILE A 39 0.10 3.21 6.69
CA ILE A 39 -0.93 4.24 6.85
C ILE A 39 -1.03 4.99 5.53
N SER A 40 -2.19 4.91 4.87
CA SER A 40 -2.45 5.60 3.61
C SER A 40 -3.44 6.75 3.78
N PHE A 41 -3.13 7.90 3.20
CA PHE A 41 -3.97 9.07 3.17
C PHE A 41 -4.48 9.32 1.75
N LYS A 42 -5.79 9.55 1.62
CA LYS A 42 -6.40 10.16 0.44
C LYS A 42 -6.80 11.57 0.80
N THR A 43 -6.19 12.56 0.15
CA THR A 43 -6.48 13.98 0.39
C THR A 43 -7.04 14.64 -0.86
N HIS A 44 -7.65 15.82 -0.68
CA HIS A 44 -8.20 16.63 -1.76
C HIS A 44 -7.63 18.04 -1.67
N PHE A 45 -7.15 18.56 -2.79
CA PHE A 45 -6.64 19.93 -2.93
C PHE A 45 -6.85 20.41 -4.37
N SER A 46 -7.34 21.65 -4.53
CA SER A 46 -7.55 22.28 -5.83
C SER A 46 -8.24 21.39 -6.88
N GLY A 47 -9.37 20.77 -6.50
CA GLY A 47 -10.18 19.90 -7.37
C GLY A 47 -9.61 18.50 -7.63
N ASN A 48 -8.42 18.20 -7.10
CA ASN A 48 -7.71 16.96 -7.36
C ASN A 48 -7.56 16.09 -6.11
N TYR A 49 -7.53 14.77 -6.31
CA TYR A 49 -7.25 13.81 -5.25
C TYR A 49 -5.79 13.36 -5.27
N PHE A 50 -5.18 13.32 -4.09
CA PHE A 50 -3.80 12.88 -3.91
C PHE A 50 -3.73 11.67 -2.99
N HIS A 51 -2.75 10.82 -3.24
CA HIS A 51 -2.49 9.60 -2.50
C HIS A 51 -1.09 9.67 -1.89
N HIS A 52 -1.01 9.33 -0.61
CA HIS A 52 0.23 9.33 0.13
C HIS A 52 0.23 8.20 1.14
N VAL A 53 1.40 7.64 1.44
CA VAL A 53 1.55 6.50 2.34
C VAL A 53 2.81 6.66 3.19
N VAL A 54 2.70 6.31 4.47
CA VAL A 54 3.81 6.22 5.41
C VAL A 54 3.77 4.88 6.13
N LEU A 55 4.88 4.50 6.75
CA LEU A 55 4.98 3.33 7.59
C LEU A 55 4.76 3.78 9.04
N GLY A 56 3.59 3.46 9.59
CA GLY A 56 3.32 3.61 11.02
C GLY A 56 4.16 2.63 11.82
N ILE A 57 4.73 3.13 12.91
CA ILE A 57 5.55 2.37 13.85
C ILE A 57 4.88 2.37 15.21
N TYR A 58 4.86 1.20 15.86
CA TYR A 58 4.48 1.04 17.25
C TYR A 58 5.60 0.32 18.01
N CYS A 59 6.10 0.95 19.07
CA CYS A 59 7.15 0.38 19.91
C CYS A 59 6.99 0.96 21.33
N ASN A 60 7.11 0.10 22.35
CA ASN A 60 7.04 0.48 23.77
C ASN A 60 5.84 1.37 24.14
N GLY A 61 4.66 1.07 23.61
CA GLY A 61 3.44 1.82 23.93
C GLY A 61 3.34 3.19 23.26
N ARG A 62 4.24 3.51 22.32
CA ARG A 62 4.26 4.77 21.59
C ARG A 62 4.15 4.53 20.09
N TYR A 63 3.55 5.50 19.41
CA TYR A 63 3.39 5.54 17.97
C TYR A 63 4.33 6.57 17.35
N GLY A 64 4.71 6.32 16.10
CA GLY A 64 5.51 7.20 15.25
C GLY A 64 5.38 6.78 13.79
N SER A 65 6.19 7.33 12.91
CA SER A 65 6.21 6.93 11.50
C SER A 65 7.58 7.07 10.86
N LEU A 66 7.78 6.29 9.80
CA LEU A 66 8.85 6.44 8.81
C LEU A 66 8.20 6.66 7.44
N GLY A 67 8.85 7.41 6.56
CA GLY A 67 8.35 7.61 5.21
C GLY A 67 9.19 8.61 4.43
N MET A 68 8.76 8.87 3.19
CA MET A 68 9.32 9.92 2.35
C MET A 68 8.20 10.75 1.76
N SER A 69 8.34 12.06 1.85
CA SER A 69 7.41 13.03 1.30
C SER A 69 8.18 14.23 0.79
N ARG A 70 7.53 15.00 -0.10
CA ARG A 70 8.05 16.31 -0.53
C ARG A 70 7.93 17.37 0.58
N ARG A 71 7.21 17.05 1.67
CA ARG A 71 7.01 17.92 2.85
C ARG A 71 7.51 17.19 4.08
N SER A 72 8.33 17.86 4.88
CA SER A 72 9.02 17.26 6.03
C SER A 72 8.08 16.84 7.15
N ASP A 73 6.96 17.52 7.34
CA ASP A 73 5.96 17.19 8.36
C ASP A 73 4.93 16.15 7.90
N LEU A 74 5.09 15.60 6.70
CA LEU A 74 4.27 14.52 6.14
C LEU A 74 5.09 13.25 5.91
N MET A 75 6.12 12.96 6.71
CA MET A 75 6.94 11.75 6.57
C MET A 75 7.24 11.09 7.91
N ASP A 76 8.41 11.34 8.51
CA ASP A 76 8.78 10.83 9.81
C ASP A 76 8.09 11.60 10.93
N LYS A 77 7.69 10.86 11.95
CA LYS A 77 7.14 11.40 13.20
C LYS A 77 7.82 10.66 14.34
N PRO A 78 8.37 11.38 15.34
CA PRO A 78 9.12 10.74 16.42
C PRO A 78 8.19 9.85 17.26
N LEU A 79 8.76 8.83 17.89
CA LEU A 79 8.05 7.81 18.67
C LEU A 79 7.54 8.33 20.02
N THR A 80 6.69 9.36 19.98
CA THR A 80 6.24 10.15 21.15
C THR A 80 4.73 10.11 21.36
N TYR A 81 3.96 9.75 20.32
CA TYR A 81 2.49 9.75 20.35
C TYR A 81 1.99 8.59 21.21
N ARG A 82 1.11 8.87 22.18
CA ARG A 82 0.59 7.84 23.10
C ARG A 82 -0.51 6.98 22.48
N THR A 83 -1.19 7.52 21.48
CA THR A 83 -2.32 6.87 20.82
C THR A 83 -2.18 6.93 19.31
N LEU A 84 -2.85 6.01 18.61
CA LEU A 84 -2.86 6.01 17.15
C LEU A 84 -3.60 7.25 16.61
N SER A 85 -4.68 7.66 17.29
CA SER A 85 -5.43 8.85 16.92
C SER A 85 -4.59 10.12 16.98
N ASP A 86 -3.74 10.29 17.99
CA ASP A 86 -2.85 11.46 18.09
C ASP A 86 -1.89 11.55 16.89
N LEU A 87 -1.29 10.41 16.49
CA LEU A 87 -0.43 10.37 15.30
C LEU A 87 -1.20 10.73 14.02
N ILE A 88 -2.39 10.14 13.82
CA ILE A 88 -3.20 10.40 12.61
C ILE A 88 -3.67 11.86 12.56
N PHE A 89 -4.05 12.43 13.70
CA PHE A 89 -4.46 13.83 13.79
C PHE A 89 -3.31 14.80 13.54
N GLU A 90 -2.09 14.47 13.98
CA GLU A 90 -0.91 15.26 13.64
C GLU A 90 -0.66 15.28 12.12
N PHE A 91 -0.85 14.17 11.42
CA PHE A 91 -0.80 14.15 9.95
C PHE A 91 -1.91 14.98 9.32
N GLU A 92 -3.14 14.89 9.85
CA GLU A 92 -4.27 15.71 9.39
C GLU A 92 -3.97 17.21 9.53
N ASP A 93 -3.44 17.63 10.67
CA ASP A 93 -3.08 19.02 10.93
C ASP A 93 -1.89 19.48 10.07
N SER A 94 -0.93 18.60 9.81
CA SER A 94 0.17 18.85 8.84
C SER A 94 -0.36 19.03 7.41
N TYR A 95 -1.35 18.25 6.97
CA TYR A 95 -2.00 18.44 5.67
C TYR A 95 -2.72 19.78 5.54
N LYS A 96 -3.36 20.25 6.62
CA LYS A 96 -4.08 21.54 6.62
C LYS A 96 -3.15 22.71 6.31
N LYS A 97 -1.88 22.67 6.74
CA LYS A 97 -0.87 23.70 6.44
C LYS A 97 -0.63 23.87 4.92
N TYR A 98 -0.90 22.83 4.14
CA TYR A 98 -0.80 22.84 2.68
C TYR A 98 -2.17 22.88 1.98
N LEU A 99 -3.23 23.26 2.70
CA LEU A 99 -4.60 23.37 2.19
C LEU A 99 -5.19 22.04 1.69
N HIS A 100 -4.60 20.91 2.08
CA HIS A 100 -5.15 19.60 1.78
C HIS A 100 -6.23 19.24 2.80
N SER A 101 -7.39 18.82 2.32
CA SER A 101 -8.43 18.19 3.15
C SER A 101 -8.27 16.68 3.11
N VAL A 102 -8.02 16.05 4.26
CA VAL A 102 -7.99 14.58 4.35
C VAL A 102 -9.41 14.05 4.15
N LYS A 103 -9.59 13.12 3.20
CA LYS A 103 -10.89 12.52 2.88
C LYS A 103 -10.99 11.11 3.37
N LYS A 104 -9.93 10.32 3.23
CA LYS A 104 -9.87 8.94 3.75
C LYS A 104 -8.53 8.65 4.39
N VAL A 105 -8.57 7.86 5.46
CA VAL A 105 -7.40 7.24 6.08
C VAL A 105 -7.59 5.73 5.97
N LYS A 106 -6.55 5.02 5.53
CA LYS A 106 -6.52 3.56 5.50
C LYS A 106 -5.37 3.08 6.36
N ILE A 107 -5.62 2.09 7.21
CA ILE A 107 -4.60 1.51 8.09
C ILE A 107 -4.55 0.02 7.82
N GLY A 108 -3.34 -0.47 7.58
CA GLY A 108 -3.05 -1.87 7.39
C GLY A 108 -2.86 -2.66 8.68
N LEU A 109 -2.61 -3.96 8.54
CA LEU A 109 -2.19 -4.82 9.64
C LEU A 109 -0.68 -4.70 9.88
N TYR A 110 -0.21 -5.28 10.98
CA TYR A 110 1.22 -5.44 11.21
C TYR A 110 1.85 -6.29 10.12
N VAL A 111 2.98 -5.81 9.62
CA VAL A 111 3.81 -6.50 8.63
C VAL A 111 4.69 -7.50 9.38
N PRO A 112 4.62 -8.81 9.05
CA PRO A 112 5.48 -9.82 9.66
C PRO A 112 6.97 -9.48 9.54
N HIS A 113 7.76 -9.85 10.55
CA HIS A 113 9.22 -9.66 10.56
C HIS A 113 9.96 -10.67 9.67
N GLU A 114 9.34 -11.82 9.42
CA GLU A 114 9.87 -12.89 8.56
C GLU A 114 9.97 -12.43 7.09
N PRO A 115 11.19 -12.22 6.54
CA PRO A 115 11.36 -11.70 5.18
C PRO A 115 10.91 -12.67 4.08
N HIS A 116 10.87 -13.96 4.39
CA HIS A 116 10.43 -15.04 3.50
C HIS A 116 8.94 -15.34 3.60
N SER A 117 8.20 -14.56 4.40
CA SER A 117 6.75 -14.67 4.41
C SER A 117 6.20 -14.30 3.03
N PHE A 118 5.54 -15.25 2.36
CA PHE A 118 4.80 -15.00 1.12
C PHE A 118 3.47 -14.27 1.36
N GLN A 119 3.19 -13.86 2.60
CA GLN A 119 1.97 -13.13 2.93
C GLN A 119 2.03 -11.72 2.34
N PRO A 120 1.01 -11.30 1.58
CA PRO A 120 0.94 -9.93 1.10
C PRO A 120 0.74 -8.95 2.25
N ILE A 121 1.28 -7.74 2.10
CA ILE A 121 1.00 -6.64 3.03
C ILE A 121 -0.50 -6.30 2.94
N GLU A 122 -1.19 -6.31 4.07
CA GLU A 122 -2.58 -5.87 4.17
C GLU A 122 -2.60 -4.35 4.32
N TRP A 123 -2.96 -3.63 3.26
CA TRP A 123 -2.88 -2.16 3.18
C TRP A 123 -4.12 -1.43 3.71
N LYS A 124 -5.25 -2.14 3.86
CA LYS A 124 -6.57 -1.50 4.00
C LYS A 124 -7.51 -2.28 4.91
N GLN A 125 -7.02 -2.72 6.06
CA GLN A 125 -7.84 -3.40 7.05
C GLN A 125 -8.87 -2.46 7.67
N LEU A 126 -8.44 -1.26 8.07
CA LEU A 126 -9.33 -0.18 8.49
C LEU A 126 -9.41 0.87 7.38
N VAL A 127 -10.61 1.32 7.05
CA VAL A 127 -10.84 2.42 6.11
C VAL A 127 -11.82 3.41 6.72
N LEU A 128 -11.33 4.60 7.06
CA LEU A 128 -12.14 5.67 7.63
C LEU A 128 -12.41 6.76 6.59
N ASN A 129 -13.66 7.23 6.54
CA ASN A 129 -14.02 8.40 5.75
C ASN A 129 -14.08 9.63 6.65
N VAL A 130 -12.90 10.16 6.98
CA VAL A 130 -12.73 11.26 7.94
C VAL A 130 -13.51 12.52 7.58
N SER A 131 -13.79 12.74 6.29
CA SER A 131 -14.61 13.89 5.86
C SER A 131 -16.11 13.79 6.21
N LYS A 132 -16.58 12.61 6.61
CA LYS A 132 -17.98 12.34 6.94
C LYS A 132 -18.19 11.95 8.41
N MET A 133 -17.16 12.03 9.23
CA MET A 133 -17.17 11.56 10.62
C MET A 133 -16.78 12.69 11.57
N MET A 134 -17.34 12.69 12.77
CA MET A 134 -16.88 13.59 13.82
C MET A 134 -15.52 13.14 14.34
N ARG A 135 -14.70 14.09 14.81
CA ARG A 135 -13.36 13.80 15.34
C ARG A 135 -13.38 12.80 16.50
N THR A 136 -14.41 12.83 17.33
CA THR A 136 -14.63 11.88 18.44
C THR A 136 -14.91 10.47 17.96
N GLU A 137 -15.68 10.31 16.88
CA GLU A 137 -15.96 9.01 16.24
C GLU A 137 -14.71 8.44 15.58
N VAL A 138 -13.97 9.28 14.85
CA VAL A 138 -12.68 8.89 14.24
C VAL A 138 -11.71 8.39 15.32
N ARG A 139 -11.59 9.12 16.43
CA ARG A 139 -10.77 8.68 17.58
C ARG A 139 -11.24 7.32 18.11
N LYS A 140 -12.54 7.15 18.34
CA LYS A 140 -13.09 5.88 18.86
C LYS A 140 -12.74 4.69 17.96
N GLU A 141 -12.92 4.82 16.65
CA GLU A 141 -12.60 3.75 15.68
C GLU A 141 -11.09 3.47 15.61
N LEU A 142 -10.25 4.51 15.62
CA LEU A 142 -8.79 4.36 15.63
C LEU A 142 -8.30 3.64 16.88
N GLU A 143 -8.79 4.02 18.07
CA GLU A 143 -8.35 3.42 19.33
C GLU A 143 -8.87 1.99 19.52
N LYS A 144 -10.08 1.70 19.01
CA LYS A 144 -10.59 0.33 18.95
C LYS A 144 -9.68 -0.53 18.05
N PHE A 145 -9.41 -0.06 16.83
CA PHE A 145 -8.55 -0.79 15.89
C PHE A 145 -7.13 -0.99 16.42
N ALA A 146 -6.53 0.05 17.01
CA ALA A 146 -5.21 -0.03 17.64
C ALA A 146 -5.14 -1.07 18.77
N ARG A 147 -6.22 -1.22 19.54
CA ARG A 147 -6.34 -2.28 20.56
C ARG A 147 -6.42 -3.65 19.92
N ASP A 148 -7.27 -3.81 18.91
CA ASP A 148 -7.47 -5.09 18.22
C ASP A 148 -6.19 -5.57 17.51
N MET A 149 -5.39 -4.63 16.97
CA MET A 149 -4.05 -4.91 16.43
C MET A 149 -3.09 -5.42 17.50
N ARG A 150 -3.01 -4.74 18.66
CA ARG A 150 -2.13 -5.14 19.77
C ARG A 150 -2.50 -6.49 20.36
N MET A 151 -3.79 -6.81 20.40
CA MET A 151 -4.30 -8.11 20.84
C MET A 151 -4.22 -9.19 19.75
N LYS A 152 -3.76 -8.85 18.53
CA LYS A 152 -3.64 -9.75 17.36
C LYS A 152 -4.96 -10.47 17.01
N ILE A 153 -6.10 -9.81 17.24
CA ILE A 153 -7.44 -10.36 17.01
C ILE A 153 -7.82 -10.31 15.51
N LEU A 154 -7.26 -9.36 14.78
CA LEU A 154 -7.66 -9.05 13.41
C LEU A 154 -7.14 -10.10 12.42
N LYS A 155 -8.04 -10.63 11.59
CA LYS A 155 -7.70 -11.46 10.43
C LYS A 155 -7.65 -10.60 9.15
N PRO A 156 -6.76 -10.89 8.20
CA PRO A 156 -6.68 -10.15 6.93
C PRO A 156 -8.02 -10.16 6.19
N SER A 157 -8.54 -8.98 5.89
CA SER A 157 -9.80 -8.84 5.13
C SER A 157 -9.69 -9.40 3.71
N SER A 158 -8.49 -9.46 3.14
CA SER A 158 -8.20 -10.07 1.84
C SER A 158 -8.35 -11.59 1.78
N ALA A 159 -8.42 -12.30 2.92
CA ALA A 159 -8.55 -13.76 2.97
C ALA A 159 -9.96 -14.28 2.57
N HIS A 160 -10.94 -13.39 2.34
CA HIS A 160 -12.34 -13.74 2.03
C HIS A 160 -12.76 -13.51 0.59
N SER A 161 -11.84 -13.38 -0.36
CA SER A 161 -12.22 -13.57 -1.76
C SER A 161 -12.22 -15.08 -2.03
N PRO A 162 -13.38 -15.76 -2.26
CA PRO A 162 -13.32 -17.06 -2.89
C PRO A 162 -12.57 -16.81 -4.21
N MET A 163 -11.45 -17.50 -4.41
CA MET A 163 -10.87 -17.61 -5.75
C MET A 163 -12.02 -18.09 -6.62
N LYS A 164 -12.59 -17.17 -7.42
CA LYS A 164 -13.52 -17.56 -8.47
C LYS A 164 -12.63 -18.40 -9.38
N GLU A 165 -12.73 -19.71 -9.22
CA GLU A 165 -12.08 -20.69 -10.07
C GLU A 165 -12.38 -20.20 -11.48
N ARG A 166 -11.34 -19.67 -12.14
CA ARG A 166 -11.45 -19.23 -13.51
C ARG A 166 -11.63 -20.54 -14.25
N SER A 167 -12.89 -20.94 -14.45
CA SER A 167 -13.24 -22.01 -15.35
C SER A 167 -12.42 -21.74 -16.60
N ARG A 168 -11.54 -22.69 -16.94
CA ARG A 168 -10.70 -22.65 -18.14
C ARG A 168 -11.65 -22.49 -19.32
N GLY A 169 -11.94 -21.24 -19.65
CA GLY A 169 -12.65 -20.88 -20.85
C GLY A 169 -11.84 -21.45 -21.99
N LYS A 170 -12.45 -22.36 -22.74
CA LYS A 170 -11.88 -22.92 -23.97
C LYS A 170 -11.27 -21.78 -24.76
N SER A 171 -9.95 -21.82 -24.92
CA SER A 171 -9.19 -20.91 -25.77
C SER A 171 -9.78 -20.96 -27.17
N LEU A 172 -10.56 -19.95 -27.56
CA LEU A 172 -10.92 -19.70 -28.94
C LEU A 172 -9.84 -18.78 -29.53
N SER A 173 -8.68 -19.36 -29.79
CA SER A 173 -7.66 -18.77 -30.65
C SER A 173 -8.27 -18.58 -32.05
N PRO A 174 -8.25 -17.36 -32.64
CA PRO A 174 -8.72 -17.15 -34.00
C PRO A 174 -7.83 -17.94 -34.96
N ARG A 175 -8.40 -18.96 -35.61
CA ARG A 175 -7.73 -19.77 -36.63
C ARG A 175 -7.37 -18.84 -37.80
N ARG A 176 -6.11 -18.45 -37.88
CA ARG A 176 -5.47 -17.76 -39.01
C ARG A 176 -5.63 -18.65 -40.25
N ARG A 177 -6.64 -18.37 -41.09
CA ARG A 177 -6.78 -19.02 -42.40
C ARG A 177 -5.56 -18.64 -43.25
N GLN A 178 -4.65 -19.59 -43.46
CA GLN A 178 -3.70 -19.55 -44.56
C GLN A 178 -4.48 -19.80 -45.85
N ALA A 179 -4.75 -18.75 -46.60
CA ALA A 179 -5.15 -18.84 -48.00
C ALA A 179 -3.97 -18.29 -48.82
N SER A 180 -3.04 -19.18 -49.19
CA SER A 180 -2.00 -18.90 -50.17
C SER A 180 -2.63 -18.80 -51.57
N PRO A 181 -2.36 -17.73 -52.35
CA PRO A 181 -2.84 -17.66 -53.73
C PRO A 181 -2.05 -18.65 -54.61
N GLN A 182 -2.78 -19.51 -55.34
CA GLN A 182 -2.20 -20.35 -56.39
C GLN A 182 -1.63 -19.46 -57.50
N ARG A 183 -0.30 -19.47 -57.67
CA ARG A 183 0.38 -18.91 -58.84
C ARG A 183 0.06 -19.77 -60.06
N ARG A 184 -0.70 -19.21 -61.02
CA ARG A 184 -0.75 -19.72 -62.40
C ARG A 184 0.63 -19.62 -63.02
N ALA A 185 1.25 -20.74 -63.35
CA ALA A 185 2.39 -20.78 -64.26
C ALA A 185 1.85 -20.97 -65.69
N CYS A 186 1.93 -19.93 -66.50
CA CYS A 186 1.77 -20.03 -67.95
C CYS A 186 2.92 -20.85 -68.53
N ARG A 187 2.55 -21.76 -69.43
CA ARG A 187 3.42 -22.56 -70.30
C ARG A 187 4.41 -21.68 -71.06
N ARG A 188 5.66 -22.13 -71.18
CA ARG A 188 6.60 -21.69 -72.21
C ARG A 188 7.03 -22.93 -72.99
N ASP A 189 6.68 -22.96 -74.26
CA ASP A 189 7.04 -23.98 -75.24
C ASP A 189 8.56 -24.09 -75.45
N LYS A 190 9.01 -25.29 -75.77
CA LYS A 190 10.28 -25.57 -76.45
C LYS A 190 9.96 -26.11 -77.84
N SER A 191 10.41 -25.37 -78.86
CA SER A 191 10.91 -25.77 -80.20
C SER A 191 10.46 -24.77 -81.24
#